data_AF-A0A2D8V274-F1
#
_entry.id   AF-A0A2D8V274-F1
#
_cell.length_a   1.000
_cell.length_b   1.000
_cell.length_c   1.000
_cell.angle_alpha   90.00
_cell.angle_beta   90.00
_cell.angle_gamma   90.00
#
_symmetry.space_group_name_H-M   'P 1'
#
loop_
_entity.id
_entity.type
_entity.pdbx_description
1 polymer ?
#
loop_
_entity_poly.entity_id
_entity_poly.type
_entity_poly.pdbx_seq_one_letter_code
_entity_poly.pdbx_strand_id
1 'polypeptide(L)'
;MTHNKWFPTLLVALFCNPLLNLTGEVSWPSFRGSDSRGVSQNPDLPMTWSEKENVTWKQTTAGRGWSSPIVWDETVFMVSVKSRGEVEAPIKGLYFGGERPEPSKNVHAWVVEAIDTQSGSIRWASTLHEAAPSSTIHVKNTYASETPVTDGKHVYVHFGYMGLYCLDWNGAIVWKHQWPPAAMRLGWGTSSSPILHDQWVIIVNDNEEQSWMAAYDKKSGQEQWKVLRDEPSNFSTPFVWENDMRTEIITTGVNKTRSYDLMGQPLWTIQGMSTICIPTPFADEKRLYVAAGYVGDKLRPNKPIYAIRPGASGDITLEEGTHQNQWIDWMVDNAAPYNPSPLLYQGRFYVLWDFGFFSARNATDGSEVYPKERLNPRGKTAFTASPWAYRDHLFALSEDGDTYVIPAGDTFEVRHVNSLNEMCMATPAMAGSKLFIRTLEHLYCIEEVRP
;
A
#
# COMPACT_ATOMS: atom_id res chain seq x y z
N MET A 1 38.78 39.37 61.36
CA MET A 1 38.16 38.02 61.30
C MET A 1 36.70 38.29 60.94
N THR A 2 36.18 38.03 59.75
CA THR A 2 36.18 36.81 58.94
C THR A 2 35.88 37.17 57.49
N HIS A 3 36.67 36.69 56.53
CA HIS A 3 36.38 36.78 55.10
C HIS A 3 35.42 35.65 54.69
N ASN A 4 34.21 35.98 54.26
CA ASN A 4 33.31 35.02 53.61
C ASN A 4 33.56 35.02 52.10
N LYS A 5 34.16 33.93 51.61
CA LYS A 5 34.29 33.62 50.17
C LYS A 5 32.98 32.99 49.69
N TRP A 6 32.37 33.57 48.67
CA TRP A 6 31.30 32.94 47.90
C TRP A 6 31.90 32.02 46.84
N PHE A 7 31.60 30.72 46.92
CA PHE A 7 31.81 29.75 45.84
C PHE A 7 30.49 29.62 45.06
N PRO A 8 30.47 29.80 43.73
CA PRO A 8 29.32 29.40 42.93
C PRO A 8 29.38 27.88 42.72
N THR A 9 28.39 27.16 43.23
CA THR A 9 28.18 25.74 42.96
C THR A 9 27.76 25.59 41.49
N LEU A 10 28.62 24.99 40.68
CA LEU A 10 28.32 24.61 39.30
C LEU A 10 27.32 23.43 39.34
N LEU A 11 26.05 23.70 39.07
CA LEU A 11 25.05 22.65 38.83
C LEU A 11 25.33 22.03 37.46
N VAL A 12 25.97 20.86 37.43
CA VAL A 12 26.04 20.02 36.24
C VAL A 12 24.66 19.38 36.08
N ALA A 13 23.87 19.90 35.15
CA ALA A 13 22.65 19.25 34.70
C ALA A 13 23.06 17.97 33.95
N LEU A 14 22.89 16.81 34.59
CA LEU A 14 22.91 15.52 33.90
C LEU A 14 21.72 15.49 32.93
N PHE A 15 21.99 15.74 31.65
CA PHE A 15 21.08 15.35 30.59
C PHE A 15 21.03 13.83 30.54
N CYS A 16 20.03 13.23 31.20
CA CYS A 16 19.58 11.88 30.88
C CYS A 16 19.04 11.90 29.46
N ASN A 17 19.90 11.62 28.47
CA ASN A 17 19.42 11.17 27.17
C ASN A 17 18.60 9.90 27.41
N PRO A 18 17.32 9.84 27.02
CA PRO A 18 16.66 8.56 26.94
C PRO A 18 17.44 7.76 25.91
N LEU A 19 18.01 6.64 26.34
CA LEU A 19 18.42 5.57 25.44
C LEU A 19 17.16 5.22 24.64
N LEU A 20 17.07 5.71 23.41
CA LEU A 20 16.19 5.17 22.41
C LEU A 20 16.60 3.71 22.28
N ASN A 21 15.86 2.82 22.95
CA ASN A 21 15.86 1.43 22.57
C ASN A 21 15.49 1.42 21.08
N LEU A 22 16.45 1.02 20.25
CA LEU A 22 16.22 0.60 18.87
C LEU A 22 15.42 -0.70 18.91
N THR A 23 14.23 -0.69 19.49
CA THR A 23 13.22 -1.71 19.24
C THR A 23 12.74 -1.42 17.83
N GLY A 24 13.10 -2.28 16.88
CA GLY A 24 12.58 -2.20 15.52
C GLY A 24 11.06 -2.13 15.54
N GLU A 25 10.49 -1.44 14.55
CA GLU A 25 9.03 -1.26 14.44
C GLU A 25 8.34 -2.63 14.46
N VAL A 26 7.63 -2.95 15.54
CA VAL A 26 6.92 -4.23 15.72
C VAL A 26 5.53 -4.22 15.07
N SER A 27 5.18 -3.12 14.42
CA SER A 27 3.87 -2.91 13.81
C SER A 27 4.03 -2.48 12.35
N TRP A 28 3.07 -2.89 11.54
CA TRP A 28 2.94 -2.60 10.12
C TRP A 28 1.44 -2.45 9.81
N PRO A 29 0.81 -1.35 10.25
CA PRO A 29 -0.64 -1.30 10.49
C PRO A 29 -1.51 -1.26 9.24
N SER A 30 -0.91 -1.04 8.07
CA SER A 30 -1.61 -0.72 6.82
C SER A 30 -0.79 -1.14 5.59
N PHE A 31 -1.38 -0.97 4.40
CA PHE A 31 -0.68 -1.18 3.14
C PHE A 31 0.61 -0.36 3.08
N ARG A 32 1.75 -1.05 2.92
CA ARG A 32 3.09 -0.44 2.88
C ARG A 32 3.51 0.30 4.18
N GLY A 33 2.93 -0.06 5.32
CA GLY A 33 3.32 0.42 6.65
C GLY A 33 2.70 1.77 6.99
N SER A 34 3.03 2.30 8.17
CA SER A 34 2.43 3.54 8.73
C SER A 34 2.42 4.71 7.74
N ASP A 35 3.51 4.85 6.99
CA ASP A 35 3.73 6.00 6.11
C ASP A 35 3.39 5.68 4.63
N SER A 36 2.85 4.49 4.35
CA SER A 36 2.57 4.00 2.99
C SER A 36 3.80 3.91 2.07
N ARG A 37 5.01 3.84 2.63
CA ARG A 37 6.29 3.88 1.88
C ARG A 37 6.88 2.52 1.56
N GLY A 38 6.62 1.49 2.35
CA GLY A 38 7.24 0.17 2.16
C GLY A 38 8.73 0.19 2.51
N VAL A 39 9.12 0.94 3.53
CA VAL A 39 10.50 1.05 3.99
C VAL A 39 10.57 0.64 5.45
N SER A 40 11.57 -0.14 5.83
CA SER A 40 11.92 -0.39 7.22
C SER A 40 13.36 0.03 7.49
N GLN A 41 13.60 0.56 8.69
CA GLN A 41 14.94 0.84 9.20
C GLN A 41 15.50 -0.30 10.04
N ASN A 42 14.75 -1.41 10.20
CA ASN A 42 15.18 -2.51 11.03
C ASN A 42 16.35 -3.27 10.36
N PRO A 43 17.55 -3.31 10.99
CA PRO A 43 18.69 -4.00 10.42
C PRO A 43 18.58 -5.53 10.52
N ASP A 44 17.65 -6.07 11.30
CA ASP A 44 17.45 -7.51 11.55
C ASP A 44 16.55 -8.22 10.53
N LEU A 45 16.00 -7.49 9.54
CA LEU A 45 15.16 -8.10 8.51
C LEU A 45 15.98 -9.04 7.59
N PRO A 46 15.39 -10.16 7.15
CA PRO A 46 16.09 -11.22 6.42
C PRO A 46 16.56 -10.77 5.03
N MET A 47 17.72 -11.22 4.55
CA MET A 47 18.21 -10.93 3.19
C MET A 47 18.08 -12.13 2.25
N THR A 48 18.17 -13.34 2.79
CA THR A 48 18.07 -14.60 2.03
C THR A 48 16.93 -15.45 2.55
N TRP A 49 16.22 -16.12 1.66
CA TRP A 49 15.19 -17.10 2.02
C TRP A 49 14.82 -17.98 0.83
N SER A 50 14.16 -19.09 1.12
CA SER A 50 13.51 -19.94 0.13
C SER A 50 12.23 -20.54 0.72
N GLU A 51 11.63 -21.52 0.05
CA GLU A 51 10.52 -22.31 0.65
C GLU A 51 10.88 -22.97 1.99
N LYS A 52 12.18 -23.15 2.29
CA LYS A 52 12.67 -23.88 3.47
C LYS A 52 13.70 -23.11 4.29
N GLU A 53 14.46 -22.23 3.67
CA GLU A 53 15.52 -21.47 4.33
C GLU A 53 14.94 -20.19 4.94
N ASN A 54 15.31 -19.90 6.20
CA ASN A 54 14.87 -18.75 6.97
C ASN A 54 13.34 -18.63 7.12
N VAL A 55 12.60 -19.71 6.92
CA VAL A 55 11.15 -19.78 7.18
C VAL A 55 10.93 -20.29 8.60
N THR A 56 10.35 -19.45 9.47
CA THR A 56 10.01 -19.83 10.85
C THR A 56 8.70 -20.63 10.90
N TRP A 57 7.72 -20.21 10.10
CA TRP A 57 6.48 -20.94 9.89
C TRP A 57 5.85 -20.56 8.55
N LYS A 58 4.95 -21.43 8.09
CA LYS A 58 4.13 -21.28 6.89
C LYS A 58 2.70 -21.68 7.23
N GLN A 59 1.75 -20.76 7.09
CA GLN A 59 0.34 -20.96 7.43
C GLN A 59 -0.51 -20.96 6.17
N THR A 60 -1.36 -21.97 5.97
CA THR A 60 -2.35 -21.97 4.89
C THR A 60 -3.43 -20.92 5.17
N THR A 61 -3.74 -20.10 4.18
CA THR A 61 -4.74 -19.03 4.29
C THR A 61 -6.17 -19.60 4.22
N ALA A 62 -7.14 -18.93 4.84
CA ALA A 62 -8.54 -19.40 4.82
C ALA A 62 -9.17 -19.40 3.41
N GLY A 63 -8.61 -18.64 2.47
CA GLY A 63 -9.13 -18.49 1.11
C GLY A 63 -8.29 -17.51 0.28
N ARG A 64 -8.81 -17.15 -0.89
CA ARG A 64 -8.10 -16.29 -1.85
C ARG A 64 -8.23 -14.81 -1.49
N GLY A 65 -7.16 -14.05 -1.64
CA GLY A 65 -7.17 -12.59 -1.52
C GLY A 65 -5.84 -12.01 -1.98
N TRP A 66 -5.87 -10.77 -2.45
CA TRP A 66 -4.67 -10.03 -2.90
C TRP A 66 -4.27 -8.90 -1.96
N SER A 67 -5.01 -8.73 -0.87
CA SER A 67 -4.68 -7.81 0.21
C SER A 67 -3.34 -8.15 0.86
N SER A 68 -2.62 -7.11 1.26
CA SER A 68 -1.36 -7.27 1.99
C SER A 68 -1.64 -7.70 3.44
N PRO A 69 -0.77 -8.51 4.06
CA PRO A 69 -0.83 -8.69 5.50
C PRO A 69 -0.57 -7.34 6.20
N ILE A 70 -1.17 -7.15 7.37
CA ILE A 70 -0.79 -6.08 8.31
C ILE A 70 -0.37 -6.73 9.62
N VAL A 71 0.49 -6.05 10.38
CA VAL A 71 0.99 -6.55 11.65
C VAL A 71 0.78 -5.51 12.73
N TRP A 72 0.42 -5.96 13.93
CA TRP A 72 0.45 -5.13 15.12
C TRP A 72 0.89 -5.97 16.31
N ASP A 73 2.01 -5.58 16.89
CA ASP A 73 2.72 -6.34 17.93
C ASP A 73 2.92 -7.81 17.50
N GLU A 74 2.24 -8.74 18.19
CA GLU A 74 2.37 -10.18 17.97
C GLU A 74 1.28 -10.77 17.06
N THR A 75 0.53 -9.94 16.35
CA THR A 75 -0.60 -10.39 15.53
C THR A 75 -0.45 -9.94 14.09
N VAL A 76 -0.52 -10.88 13.14
CA VAL A 76 -0.73 -10.62 11.73
C VAL A 76 -2.22 -10.70 11.44
N PHE A 77 -2.77 -9.71 10.73
CA PHE A 77 -4.11 -9.78 10.19
C PHE A 77 -4.09 -9.96 8.67
N MET A 78 -4.95 -10.85 8.19
CA MET A 78 -5.19 -11.06 6.77
C MET A 78 -6.68 -11.11 6.47
N VAL A 79 -7.02 -10.76 5.23
CA VAL A 79 -8.38 -10.88 4.72
C VAL A 79 -8.41 -11.76 3.48
N SER A 80 -9.41 -12.63 3.41
CA SER A 80 -9.52 -13.69 2.41
C SER A 80 -10.98 -13.95 2.08
N VAL A 81 -11.23 -14.51 0.90
CA VAL A 81 -12.55 -15.01 0.52
C VAL A 81 -12.47 -16.48 0.18
N LYS A 82 -13.30 -17.27 0.86
CA LYS A 82 -13.43 -18.71 0.66
C LYS A 82 -14.67 -19.00 -0.17
N SER A 83 -14.52 -19.68 -1.30
CA SER A 83 -15.66 -20.12 -2.13
C SER A 83 -16.12 -21.52 -1.70
N ARG A 84 -17.43 -21.75 -1.67
CA ARG A 84 -18.07 -23.07 -1.52
C ARG A 84 -18.35 -23.69 -2.88
N GLY A 85 -17.32 -23.80 -3.70
CA GLY A 85 -17.36 -24.37 -5.04
C GLY A 85 -16.01 -24.21 -5.72
N GLU A 86 -15.89 -24.75 -6.93
CA GLU A 86 -14.66 -24.62 -7.70
C GLU A 86 -14.43 -23.15 -8.09
N VAL A 87 -13.18 -22.73 -7.97
CA VAL A 87 -12.72 -21.39 -8.38
C VAL A 87 -11.63 -21.59 -9.42
N GLU A 88 -11.71 -20.82 -10.50
CA GLU A 88 -10.66 -20.80 -11.52
C GLU A 88 -9.28 -20.53 -10.91
N ALA A 89 -8.27 -21.25 -11.39
CA ALA A 89 -6.88 -20.97 -11.00
C ALA A 89 -6.50 -19.55 -11.43
N PRO A 90 -5.81 -18.78 -10.56
CA PRO A 90 -5.33 -17.46 -10.95
C PRO A 90 -4.28 -17.60 -12.06
N ILE A 91 -4.34 -16.67 -12.99
CA ILE A 91 -3.34 -16.55 -14.06
C ILE A 91 -2.34 -15.50 -13.59
N LYS A 92 -1.09 -15.52 -14.07
CA LYS A 92 -0.09 -14.47 -13.81
C LYS A 92 -0.01 -13.50 -15.00
N GLY A 93 0.46 -12.27 -14.78
CA GLY A 93 0.75 -11.31 -15.85
C GLY A 93 -0.16 -10.08 -15.90
N LEU A 94 0.04 -9.30 -16.97
CA LEU A 94 -0.87 -8.22 -17.36
C LEU A 94 -1.84 -8.77 -18.41
N TYR A 95 -3.09 -8.33 -18.34
CA TYR A 95 -4.16 -8.80 -19.21
C TYR A 95 -4.70 -7.67 -20.07
N PHE A 96 -5.07 -8.02 -21.30
CA PHE A 96 -5.92 -7.23 -22.16
C PHE A 96 -7.15 -8.09 -22.44
N GLY A 97 -8.23 -7.84 -21.70
CA GLY A 97 -9.32 -8.78 -21.47
C GLY A 97 -9.17 -9.48 -20.12
N GLY A 98 -10.07 -10.42 -19.78
CA GLY A 98 -10.08 -11.11 -18.49
C GLY A 98 -11.26 -10.71 -17.59
N GLU A 99 -12.20 -9.97 -18.14
CA GLU A 99 -13.49 -9.66 -17.53
C GLU A 99 -14.27 -10.95 -17.27
N ARG A 100 -15.09 -10.92 -16.23
CA ARG A 100 -16.12 -11.93 -15.99
C ARG A 100 -17.46 -11.25 -16.24
N PRO A 101 -18.22 -11.64 -17.28
CA PRO A 101 -19.47 -10.96 -17.61
C PRO A 101 -20.55 -11.18 -16.55
N GLU A 102 -20.46 -12.29 -15.80
CA GLU A 102 -21.39 -12.66 -14.74
C GLU A 102 -20.63 -12.85 -13.42
N PRO A 103 -21.23 -12.46 -12.28
CA PRO A 103 -20.66 -12.73 -10.98
C PRO A 103 -20.65 -14.24 -10.68
N SER A 104 -19.82 -14.65 -9.73
CA SER A 104 -19.78 -16.06 -9.34
C SER A 104 -21.10 -16.50 -8.68
N LYS A 105 -21.58 -17.68 -9.04
CA LYS A 105 -22.80 -18.29 -8.47
C LYS A 105 -22.53 -19.07 -7.19
N ASN A 106 -21.27 -19.34 -6.86
CA ASN A 106 -20.90 -20.06 -5.64
C ASN A 106 -21.14 -19.15 -4.42
N VAL A 107 -21.51 -19.74 -3.29
CA VAL A 107 -21.52 -19.02 -2.01
C VAL A 107 -20.09 -18.74 -1.59
N HIS A 108 -19.77 -17.50 -1.25
CA HIS A 108 -18.48 -17.06 -0.74
C HIS A 108 -18.60 -16.65 0.71
N ALA A 109 -17.54 -16.88 1.48
CA ALA A 109 -17.38 -16.42 2.86
C ALA A 109 -16.23 -15.41 2.92
N TRP A 110 -16.50 -14.20 3.41
CA TRP A 110 -15.51 -13.14 3.63
C TRP A 110 -14.93 -13.29 5.02
N VAL A 111 -13.64 -13.60 5.10
CA VAL A 111 -12.97 -14.05 6.32
C VAL A 111 -11.85 -13.07 6.68
N VAL A 112 -11.74 -12.77 7.97
CA VAL A 112 -10.59 -12.09 8.58
C VAL A 112 -9.89 -13.11 9.49
N GLU A 113 -8.58 -13.24 9.34
CA GLU A 113 -7.75 -14.13 10.16
C GLU A 113 -6.79 -13.29 11.01
N ALA A 114 -6.71 -13.61 12.31
CA ALA A 114 -5.64 -13.14 13.19
C ALA A 114 -4.67 -14.30 13.46
N ILE A 115 -3.40 -14.08 13.14
CA ILE A 115 -2.36 -15.11 13.16
C ILE A 115 -1.25 -14.64 14.11
N ASP A 116 -0.79 -15.55 14.95
CA ASP A 116 0.31 -15.30 15.88
C ASP A 116 1.65 -15.15 15.14
N THR A 117 2.38 -14.05 15.36
CA THR A 117 3.65 -13.78 14.64
C THR A 117 4.76 -14.74 15.01
N GLN A 118 4.68 -15.43 16.16
CA GLN A 118 5.73 -16.33 16.65
C GLN A 118 5.53 -17.76 16.14
N SER A 119 4.33 -18.29 16.27
CA SER A 119 4.00 -19.68 15.99
C SER A 119 3.31 -19.91 14.64
N GLY A 120 2.73 -18.86 14.04
CA GLY A 120 1.90 -18.97 12.85
C GLY A 120 0.50 -19.55 13.12
N SER A 121 0.16 -19.83 14.39
CA SER A 121 -1.16 -20.36 14.73
C SER A 121 -2.24 -19.30 14.53
N ILE A 122 -3.39 -19.70 13.99
CA ILE A 122 -4.59 -18.87 13.93
C ILE A 122 -5.10 -18.64 15.36
N ARG A 123 -5.05 -17.38 15.82
CA ARG A 123 -5.63 -16.93 17.10
C ARG A 123 -7.15 -16.93 17.02
N TRP A 124 -7.68 -16.41 15.91
CA TRP A 124 -9.10 -16.49 15.56
C TRP A 124 -9.29 -16.27 14.05
N ALA A 125 -10.43 -16.73 13.54
CA ALA A 125 -10.89 -16.46 12.18
C ALA A 125 -12.38 -16.14 12.19
N SER A 126 -12.75 -14.98 11.65
CA SER A 126 -14.13 -14.47 11.66
C SER A 126 -14.68 -14.37 10.26
N THR A 127 -15.80 -15.05 10.01
CA THR A 127 -16.59 -14.87 8.78
C THR A 127 -17.53 -13.68 8.94
N LEU A 128 -17.28 -12.60 8.21
CA LEU A 128 -18.06 -11.36 8.30
C LEU A 128 -19.35 -11.40 7.47
N HIS A 129 -19.34 -12.16 6.39
CA HIS A 129 -20.46 -12.31 5.48
C HIS A 129 -20.40 -13.64 4.72
N GLU A 130 -21.56 -14.20 4.39
CA GLU A 130 -21.69 -15.37 3.51
C GLU A 130 -22.81 -15.13 2.48
N ALA A 131 -22.44 -15.08 1.20
CA ALA A 131 -23.39 -14.94 0.09
C ALA A 131 -22.73 -15.29 -1.23
N ALA A 132 -23.52 -15.56 -2.27
CA ALA A 132 -23.00 -15.45 -3.63
C ALA A 132 -22.74 -13.97 -3.93
N PRO A 133 -21.56 -13.61 -4.48
CA PRO A 133 -21.26 -12.23 -4.80
C PRO A 133 -22.22 -11.70 -5.86
N SER A 134 -22.59 -10.43 -5.74
CA SER A 134 -23.47 -9.75 -6.69
C SER A 134 -22.73 -8.82 -7.65
N SER A 135 -21.40 -8.70 -7.52
CA SER A 135 -20.55 -7.94 -8.45
C SER A 135 -19.61 -8.87 -9.22
N THR A 136 -19.24 -8.46 -10.42
CA THR A 136 -18.19 -9.09 -11.21
C THR A 136 -16.80 -8.65 -10.72
N ILE A 137 -15.78 -9.42 -11.13
CA ILE A 137 -14.37 -9.11 -10.91
C ILE A 137 -13.57 -9.45 -12.18
N HIS A 138 -12.45 -8.76 -12.38
CA HIS A 138 -11.45 -9.14 -13.37
C HIS A 138 -10.60 -10.32 -12.87
N VAL A 139 -9.94 -11.09 -13.77
CA VAL A 139 -9.03 -12.19 -13.36
C VAL A 139 -7.88 -11.76 -12.45
N LYS A 140 -7.52 -10.48 -12.53
CA LYS A 140 -6.48 -9.83 -11.70
C LYS A 140 -6.99 -9.56 -10.28
N ASN A 141 -8.29 -9.60 -10.05
CA ASN A 141 -8.90 -9.15 -8.82
C ASN A 141 -9.44 -10.33 -8.00
N THR A 142 -9.74 -10.08 -6.74
CA THR A 142 -10.46 -10.97 -5.83
C THR A 142 -11.54 -10.17 -5.12
N TYR A 143 -12.43 -10.85 -4.39
CA TYR A 143 -13.35 -10.19 -3.47
C TYR A 143 -12.70 -9.79 -2.13
N ALA A 144 -11.36 -9.85 -2.03
CA ALA A 144 -10.55 -9.49 -0.86
C ALA A 144 -9.21 -8.85 -1.30
N SER A 145 -9.29 -7.77 -2.06
CA SER A 145 -8.10 -7.08 -2.60
C SER A 145 -7.69 -5.88 -1.76
N GLU A 146 -8.62 -5.28 -1.04
CA GLU A 146 -8.39 -4.19 -0.11
C GLU A 146 -7.60 -4.67 1.11
N THR A 147 -6.54 -3.96 1.46
CA THR A 147 -5.71 -4.23 2.64
C THR A 147 -6.40 -3.68 3.89
N PRO A 148 -6.56 -4.46 4.98
CA PRO A 148 -7.14 -3.95 6.22
C PRO A 148 -6.22 -2.89 6.87
N VAL A 149 -6.73 -2.18 7.87
CA VAL A 149 -5.93 -1.26 8.69
C VAL A 149 -6.24 -1.43 10.18
N THR A 150 -5.29 -1.12 11.05
CA THR A 150 -5.49 -1.20 12.52
C THR A 150 -4.87 -0.03 13.26
N ASP A 151 -5.48 0.34 14.39
CA ASP A 151 -4.92 1.29 15.37
C ASP A 151 -4.44 0.60 16.66
N GLY A 152 -4.28 -0.73 16.61
CA GLY A 152 -3.91 -1.55 17.78
C GLY A 152 -5.04 -1.81 18.76
N LYS A 153 -6.25 -1.30 18.52
CA LYS A 153 -7.45 -1.57 19.33
C LYS A 153 -8.50 -2.29 18.52
N HIS A 154 -8.69 -1.88 17.28
CA HIS A 154 -9.61 -2.49 16.35
C HIS A 154 -8.94 -2.80 15.01
N VAL A 155 -9.54 -3.71 14.27
CA VAL A 155 -9.17 -3.99 12.87
C VAL A 155 -10.30 -3.52 11.98
N TYR A 156 -9.97 -2.66 11.02
CA TYR A 156 -10.90 -2.07 10.07
C TYR A 156 -10.71 -2.73 8.71
N VAL A 157 -11.79 -3.32 8.20
CA VAL A 157 -11.78 -4.14 6.99
C VAL A 157 -12.79 -3.59 6.00
N HIS A 158 -12.32 -3.30 4.79
CA HIS A 158 -13.18 -2.93 3.66
C HIS A 158 -13.17 -4.10 2.67
N PHE A 159 -14.34 -4.53 2.22
CA PHE A 159 -14.48 -5.55 1.17
C PHE A 159 -15.22 -4.98 -0.04
N GLY A 160 -14.77 -3.81 -0.51
CA GLY A 160 -15.40 -3.10 -1.61
C GLY A 160 -16.88 -2.86 -1.37
N TYR A 161 -17.72 -3.36 -2.28
CA TYR A 161 -19.17 -3.25 -2.13
C TYR A 161 -19.75 -4.00 -0.92
N MET A 162 -19.07 -5.02 -0.39
CA MET A 162 -19.56 -5.74 0.79
C MET A 162 -19.47 -4.91 2.07
N GLY A 163 -18.79 -3.76 2.00
CA GLY A 163 -18.87 -2.74 3.03
C GLY A 163 -17.63 -2.61 3.90
N LEU A 164 -17.76 -1.79 4.93
CA LEU A 164 -16.74 -1.49 5.93
C LEU A 164 -17.12 -2.11 7.27
N TYR A 165 -16.17 -2.80 7.88
CA TYR A 165 -16.34 -3.53 9.14
C TYR A 165 -15.28 -3.06 10.13
N CYS A 166 -15.67 -2.96 11.40
CA CYS A 166 -14.75 -2.82 12.52
C CYS A 166 -14.87 -4.04 13.42
N LEU A 167 -13.73 -4.67 13.70
CA LEU A 167 -13.63 -5.82 14.57
C LEU A 167 -12.87 -5.43 15.83
N ASP A 168 -13.26 -6.01 16.97
CA ASP A 168 -12.43 -5.99 18.17
C ASP A 168 -11.23 -6.95 18.02
N TRP A 169 -10.34 -6.93 19.01
CA TRP A 169 -9.13 -7.76 18.99
C TRP A 169 -9.39 -9.27 19.05
N ASN A 170 -10.61 -9.70 19.38
CA ASN A 170 -11.04 -11.10 19.40
C ASN A 170 -11.81 -11.49 18.13
N GLY A 171 -11.91 -10.59 17.15
CA GLY A 171 -12.57 -10.84 15.88
C GLY A 171 -14.09 -10.66 15.90
N ALA A 172 -14.67 -10.10 16.97
CA ALA A 172 -16.09 -9.78 17.01
C ALA A 172 -16.39 -8.46 16.29
N ILE A 173 -17.48 -8.40 15.51
CA ILE A 173 -17.90 -7.16 14.84
C ILE A 173 -18.38 -6.16 15.90
N VAL A 174 -17.72 -4.99 15.96
CA VAL A 174 -18.12 -3.85 16.80
C VAL A 174 -19.18 -3.03 16.07
N TRP A 175 -18.92 -2.72 14.80
CA TRP A 175 -19.87 -2.05 13.92
C TRP A 175 -19.58 -2.43 12.46
N LYS A 176 -20.58 -2.25 11.58
CA LYS A 176 -20.43 -2.45 10.14
C LYS A 176 -21.34 -1.54 9.32
N HIS A 177 -20.92 -1.24 8.11
CA HIS A 177 -21.69 -0.58 7.05
C HIS A 177 -21.65 -1.44 5.81
N GLN A 178 -22.79 -1.59 5.14
CA GLN A 178 -22.89 -2.31 3.89
C GLN A 178 -23.66 -1.45 2.89
N TRP A 179 -23.34 -1.59 1.61
CA TRP A 179 -24.00 -0.88 0.52
C TRP A 179 -24.18 -1.82 -0.68
N PRO A 180 -25.12 -1.53 -1.58
CA PRO A 180 -25.22 -2.31 -2.82
C PRO A 180 -23.95 -2.15 -3.66
N PRO A 181 -23.61 -3.14 -4.52
CA PRO A 181 -22.60 -2.95 -5.54
C PRO A 181 -23.01 -1.84 -6.50
N ALA A 182 -22.04 -1.01 -6.86
CA ALA A 182 -22.13 -0.10 -7.99
C ALA A 182 -21.38 -0.70 -9.19
N ALA A 183 -21.79 -0.33 -10.40
CA ALA A 183 -21.08 -0.71 -11.61
C ALA A 183 -19.61 -0.24 -11.55
N MET A 184 -18.68 -1.13 -11.87
CA MET A 184 -17.26 -0.83 -12.01
C MET A 184 -16.87 -0.89 -13.48
N ARG A 185 -15.84 -0.11 -13.88
CA ARG A 185 -15.32 -0.09 -15.25
C ARG A 185 -15.06 -1.51 -15.72
N LEU A 186 -15.77 -1.92 -16.78
CA LEU A 186 -15.70 -3.25 -17.38
C LEU A 186 -15.90 -4.41 -16.38
N GLY A 187 -16.55 -4.18 -15.25
CA GLY A 187 -16.76 -5.20 -14.22
C GLY A 187 -15.47 -5.65 -13.51
N TRP A 188 -14.46 -4.78 -13.40
CA TRP A 188 -13.16 -5.17 -12.86
C TRP A 188 -13.11 -5.38 -11.34
N GLY A 189 -14.14 -4.98 -10.61
CA GLY A 189 -14.19 -5.03 -9.14
C GLY A 189 -13.55 -3.82 -8.47
N THR A 190 -13.34 -3.89 -7.16
CA THR A 190 -12.78 -2.80 -6.32
C THR A 190 -11.38 -3.15 -5.80
N SER A 191 -10.65 -2.15 -5.29
CA SER A 191 -9.34 -2.38 -4.66
C SER A 191 -8.87 -1.29 -3.68
N SER A 192 -9.59 -0.17 -3.55
CA SER A 192 -9.16 0.95 -2.70
C SER A 192 -9.28 0.57 -1.21
N SER A 193 -8.15 0.60 -0.51
CA SER A 193 -8.07 0.20 0.89
C SER A 193 -8.55 1.35 1.81
N PRO A 194 -9.08 1.05 3.01
CA PRO A 194 -9.36 2.07 4.02
C PRO A 194 -8.04 2.67 4.53
N ILE A 195 -8.11 3.90 5.03
CA ILE A 195 -7.01 4.53 5.77
C ILE A 195 -7.50 5.07 7.11
N LEU A 196 -6.58 5.17 8.07
CA LEU A 196 -6.84 5.75 9.38
C LEU A 196 -6.17 7.11 9.49
N HIS A 197 -6.85 8.05 10.11
CA HIS A 197 -6.25 9.28 10.60
C HIS A 197 -7.05 9.79 11.79
N ASP A 198 -6.37 9.99 12.93
CA ASP A 198 -6.97 10.36 14.22
C ASP A 198 -8.19 9.49 14.62
N GLN A 199 -9.38 10.09 14.60
CA GLN A 199 -10.66 9.45 14.94
C GLN A 199 -11.37 8.84 13.72
N TRP A 200 -10.83 8.93 12.51
CA TRP A 200 -11.54 8.52 11.31
C TRP A 200 -10.99 7.27 10.65
N VAL A 201 -11.93 6.53 10.07
CA VAL A 201 -11.70 5.58 8.99
C VAL A 201 -12.19 6.23 7.71
N ILE A 202 -11.30 6.42 6.74
CA ILE A 202 -11.62 7.07 5.46
C ILE A 202 -11.59 6.03 4.36
N ILE A 203 -12.59 6.05 3.48
CA ILE A 203 -12.66 5.21 2.29
C ILE A 203 -12.97 6.05 1.06
N VAL A 204 -12.43 5.61 -0.08
CA VAL A 204 -12.78 6.10 -1.41
C VAL A 204 -13.48 4.97 -2.17
N ASN A 205 -14.64 5.27 -2.73
CA ASN A 205 -15.40 4.38 -3.58
C ASN A 205 -15.63 5.09 -4.92
N ASP A 206 -14.64 4.96 -5.81
CA ASP A 206 -14.75 5.43 -7.18
C ASP A 206 -15.39 4.32 -8.03
N ASN A 207 -16.50 4.61 -8.71
CA ASN A 207 -17.31 3.67 -9.48
C ASN A 207 -17.94 4.34 -10.72
N GLU A 208 -18.64 3.60 -11.58
CA GLU A 208 -19.27 4.12 -12.81
C GLU A 208 -20.66 4.75 -12.60
N GLU A 209 -21.19 4.70 -11.39
CA GLU A 209 -22.48 5.32 -11.06
C GLU A 209 -22.24 6.68 -10.41
N GLN A 210 -22.10 6.71 -9.08
CA GLN A 210 -21.80 7.91 -8.31
C GLN A 210 -20.65 7.59 -7.36
N SER A 211 -19.48 8.10 -7.68
CA SER A 211 -18.30 7.99 -6.82
C SER A 211 -18.41 8.87 -5.58
N TRP A 212 -17.76 8.45 -4.51
CA TRP A 212 -17.74 9.19 -3.24
C TRP A 212 -16.51 8.87 -2.38
N MET A 213 -16.20 9.78 -1.47
CA MET A 213 -15.28 9.58 -0.36
C MET A 213 -16.03 9.87 0.94
N ALA A 214 -15.79 9.10 2.00
CA ALA A 214 -16.44 9.32 3.28
C ALA A 214 -15.49 9.04 4.44
N ALA A 215 -15.70 9.75 5.54
CA ALA A 215 -15.09 9.46 6.83
C ALA A 215 -16.13 8.95 7.82
N TYR A 216 -15.76 7.91 8.55
CA TYR A 216 -16.54 7.31 9.62
C TYR A 216 -15.77 7.45 10.93
N ASP A 217 -16.47 7.76 12.02
CA ASP A 217 -15.86 7.72 13.35
C ASP A 217 -15.43 6.28 13.68
N LYS A 218 -14.16 6.09 14.02
CA LYS A 218 -13.56 4.76 14.15
C LYS A 218 -14.11 3.95 15.33
N LYS A 219 -14.73 4.60 16.31
CA LYS A 219 -15.28 3.94 17.50
C LYS A 219 -16.73 3.52 17.30
N SER A 220 -17.56 4.43 16.81
CA SER A 220 -19.01 4.24 16.66
C SER A 220 -19.42 3.74 15.27
N GLY A 221 -18.57 3.95 14.27
CA GLY A 221 -18.89 3.74 12.87
C GLY A 221 -19.76 4.86 12.29
N GLN A 222 -20.14 5.90 13.03
CA GLN A 222 -21.04 6.92 12.48
C GLN A 222 -20.37 7.68 11.31
N GLU A 223 -21.04 7.76 10.16
CA GLU A 223 -20.63 8.60 9.04
C GLU A 223 -20.58 10.06 9.50
N GLN A 224 -19.39 10.67 9.41
CA GLN A 224 -19.15 12.05 9.82
C GLN A 224 -19.38 13.01 8.65
N TRP A 225 -18.88 12.62 7.48
CA TRP A 225 -19.08 13.34 6.25
C TRP A 225 -18.95 12.40 5.05
N LYS A 226 -19.57 12.80 3.94
CA LYS A 226 -19.47 12.14 2.63
C LYS A 226 -19.41 13.21 1.54
N VAL A 227 -18.46 13.05 0.64
CA VAL A 227 -18.21 13.95 -0.49
C VAL A 227 -18.41 13.17 -1.78
N LEU A 228 -19.24 13.70 -2.67
CA LEU A 228 -19.43 13.14 -4.01
C LEU A 228 -18.23 13.48 -4.90
N ARG A 229 -17.87 12.54 -5.77
CA ARG A 229 -16.74 12.65 -6.69
C ARG A 229 -17.23 12.45 -8.11
N ASP A 230 -16.60 13.18 -9.04
CA ASP A 230 -16.94 13.07 -10.48
C ASP A 230 -15.96 12.14 -11.22
N GLU A 231 -14.94 11.65 -10.51
CA GLU A 231 -14.00 10.64 -10.97
C GLU A 231 -14.73 9.28 -11.05
N PRO A 232 -14.84 8.63 -12.23
CA PRO A 232 -15.41 7.28 -12.33
C PRO A 232 -14.41 6.23 -11.80
N SER A 233 -14.68 4.93 -12.01
CA SER A 233 -13.96 3.82 -11.38
C SER A 233 -12.44 4.00 -11.36
N ASN A 234 -11.86 3.90 -10.16
CA ASN A 234 -10.43 3.88 -9.97
C ASN A 234 -10.01 3.06 -8.75
N PHE A 235 -8.71 2.78 -8.64
CA PHE A 235 -8.21 1.64 -7.85
C PHE A 235 -7.16 2.02 -6.81
N SER A 236 -6.76 3.29 -6.76
CA SER A 236 -5.76 3.81 -5.83
C SER A 236 -6.32 3.92 -4.42
N THR A 237 -5.54 3.47 -3.43
CA THR A 237 -5.81 3.74 -2.01
C THR A 237 -5.57 5.23 -1.73
N PRO A 238 -6.48 5.94 -1.01
CA PRO A 238 -6.23 7.33 -0.62
C PRO A 238 -5.02 7.44 0.31
N PHE A 239 -4.44 8.62 0.42
CA PHE A 239 -3.30 8.89 1.31
C PHE A 239 -3.57 10.13 2.15
N VAL A 240 -3.28 10.08 3.45
CA VAL A 240 -3.28 11.28 4.30
C VAL A 240 -1.87 11.82 4.35
N TRP A 241 -1.70 13.02 3.80
CA TRP A 241 -0.43 13.73 3.77
C TRP A 241 -0.39 14.77 4.89
N GLU A 242 0.31 14.44 5.97
CA GLU A 242 0.70 15.40 6.99
C GLU A 242 1.96 16.12 6.52
N ASN A 243 1.83 17.42 6.25
CA ASN A 243 2.95 18.27 5.86
C ASN A 243 3.10 19.48 6.79
N ASP A 244 4.15 20.26 6.59
CA ASP A 244 4.48 21.43 7.39
C ASP A 244 3.44 22.57 7.31
N MET A 245 2.59 22.57 6.28
CA MET A 245 1.54 23.58 6.10
C MET A 245 0.19 23.14 6.68
N ARG A 246 -0.19 21.87 6.50
CA ARG A 246 -1.47 21.27 6.95
C ARG A 246 -1.54 19.76 6.68
N THR A 247 -2.64 19.14 7.10
CA THR A 247 -2.97 17.75 6.74
C THR A 247 -3.98 17.70 5.60
N GLU A 248 -3.74 16.80 4.65
CA GLU A 248 -4.53 16.69 3.43
C GLU A 248 -4.88 15.24 3.09
N ILE A 249 -6.08 14.99 2.56
CA ILE A 249 -6.48 13.69 2.00
C ILE A 249 -6.27 13.74 0.49
N ILE A 250 -5.35 12.91 0.00
CA ILE A 250 -4.97 12.81 -1.41
C ILE A 250 -5.70 11.65 -2.06
N THR A 251 -6.34 11.93 -3.19
CA THR A 251 -7.07 10.94 -3.98
C THR A 251 -6.71 11.04 -5.45
N THR A 252 -6.41 9.90 -6.06
CA THR A 252 -6.02 9.81 -7.47
C THR A 252 -7.19 9.23 -8.27
N GLY A 253 -7.63 9.93 -9.32
CA GLY A 253 -8.77 9.58 -10.16
C GLY A 253 -8.44 9.52 -11.64
N VAL A 254 -9.46 9.29 -12.47
CA VAL A 254 -9.35 9.44 -13.92
C VAL A 254 -9.02 10.89 -14.26
N ASN A 255 -7.91 11.13 -14.98
CA ASN A 255 -7.41 12.46 -15.39
C ASN A 255 -6.88 13.36 -14.27
N LYS A 256 -7.33 13.19 -13.04
CA LYS A 256 -7.15 14.19 -11.98
C LYS A 256 -6.76 13.57 -10.65
N THR A 257 -5.95 14.31 -9.90
CA THR A 257 -5.70 14.09 -8.48
C THR A 257 -6.26 15.27 -7.72
N ARG A 258 -6.98 15.00 -6.65
CA ARG A 258 -7.56 16.01 -5.77
C ARG A 258 -7.02 15.85 -4.36
N SER A 259 -6.75 16.98 -3.73
CA SER A 259 -6.52 17.08 -2.30
C SER A 259 -7.73 17.67 -1.61
N TYR A 260 -8.05 17.13 -0.45
CA TYR A 260 -9.11 17.60 0.42
C TYR A 260 -8.55 17.93 1.80
N ASP A 261 -9.18 18.84 2.51
CA ASP A 261 -8.97 18.93 3.95
C ASP A 261 -9.59 17.73 4.67
N LEU A 262 -9.36 17.67 5.97
CA LEU A 262 -9.87 16.65 6.86
C LEU A 262 -11.42 16.61 6.92
N MET A 263 -12.12 17.68 6.52
CA MET A 263 -13.59 17.74 6.45
C MET A 263 -14.13 17.52 5.02
N GLY A 264 -13.28 17.04 4.12
CA GLY A 264 -13.66 16.72 2.75
C GLY A 264 -13.83 17.94 1.84
N GLN A 265 -13.36 19.13 2.23
CA GLN A 265 -13.39 20.30 1.36
C GLN A 265 -12.20 20.27 0.38
N PRO A 266 -12.42 20.50 -0.92
CA PRO A 266 -11.34 20.48 -1.90
C PRO A 266 -10.35 21.62 -1.65
N LEU A 267 -9.05 21.30 -1.64
CA LEU A 267 -7.96 22.25 -1.45
C LEU A 267 -7.28 22.59 -2.78
N TRP A 268 -6.89 21.56 -3.53
CA TRP A 268 -6.32 21.72 -4.86
C TRP A 268 -6.62 20.53 -5.77
N THR A 269 -6.48 20.76 -7.06
CA THR A 269 -6.61 19.75 -8.11
C THR A 269 -5.46 19.86 -9.10
N ILE A 270 -5.04 18.72 -9.64
CA ILE A 270 -4.08 18.64 -10.75
C ILE A 270 -4.63 17.70 -11.81
N GLN A 271 -4.58 18.11 -13.08
CA GLN A 271 -4.93 17.27 -14.22
C GLN A 271 -3.68 16.65 -14.87
N GLY A 272 -3.89 15.66 -15.74
CA GLY A 272 -2.84 14.97 -16.49
C GLY A 272 -2.62 13.52 -16.08
N MET A 273 -3.36 13.01 -15.08
CA MET A 273 -3.30 11.60 -14.69
C MET A 273 -3.79 10.68 -15.81
N SER A 274 -3.35 9.42 -15.81
CA SER A 274 -3.95 8.39 -16.65
C SER A 274 -5.46 8.19 -16.40
N THR A 275 -6.12 7.50 -17.31
CA THR A 275 -7.50 7.01 -17.18
C THR A 275 -7.65 5.91 -16.12
N ILE A 276 -6.54 5.35 -15.62
CA ILE A 276 -6.50 4.42 -14.51
C ILE A 276 -5.30 4.78 -13.65
N CYS A 277 -5.52 4.97 -12.36
CA CYS A 277 -4.48 5.20 -11.36
C CYS A 277 -4.59 4.14 -10.27
N ILE A 278 -3.56 3.33 -10.15
CA ILE A 278 -3.42 2.25 -9.16
C ILE A 278 -2.36 2.58 -8.11
N PRO A 279 -1.20 3.18 -8.46
CA PRO A 279 -0.18 3.52 -7.47
C PRO A 279 -0.77 4.39 -6.35
N THR A 280 -0.45 4.03 -5.11
CA THR A 280 -0.86 4.79 -3.93
C THR A 280 0.06 6.01 -3.79
N PRO A 281 -0.49 7.22 -3.61
CA PRO A 281 0.32 8.39 -3.28
C PRO A 281 1.06 8.17 -1.96
N PHE A 282 2.23 8.79 -1.82
CA PHE A 282 2.98 8.80 -0.57
C PHE A 282 3.87 10.04 -0.54
N ALA A 283 4.45 10.35 0.61
CA ALA A 283 5.27 11.53 0.78
C ALA A 283 6.62 11.23 1.45
N ASP A 284 7.54 12.18 1.29
CA ASP A 284 8.61 12.40 2.27
C ASP A 284 8.36 13.67 3.08
N GLU A 285 9.36 14.10 3.84
CA GLU A 285 9.32 15.30 4.67
C GLU A 285 9.07 16.59 3.87
N LYS A 286 9.23 16.58 2.54
CA LYS A 286 9.22 17.77 1.69
C LYS A 286 8.17 17.72 0.59
N ARG A 287 7.80 16.54 0.11
CA ARG A 287 7.06 16.36 -1.14
C ARG A 287 6.06 15.23 -1.07
N LEU A 288 4.92 15.47 -1.71
CA LEU A 288 3.98 14.43 -2.11
C LEU A 288 4.37 13.90 -3.49
N TYR A 289 4.34 12.58 -3.64
CA TYR A 289 4.58 11.90 -4.91
C TYR A 289 3.30 11.21 -5.41
N VAL A 290 2.97 11.44 -6.68
CA VAL A 290 1.81 10.83 -7.35
C VAL A 290 2.24 10.25 -8.68
N ALA A 291 1.83 9.01 -8.96
CA ALA A 291 2.18 8.31 -10.19
C ALA A 291 0.95 7.67 -10.83
N ALA A 292 0.82 7.78 -12.16
CA ALA A 292 -0.27 7.18 -12.91
C ALA A 292 0.24 6.70 -14.27
N GLY A 293 0.40 5.39 -14.47
CA GLY A 293 1.07 4.86 -15.66
C GLY A 293 0.32 3.75 -16.37
N TYR A 294 -0.98 3.93 -16.67
CA TYR A 294 -1.77 2.89 -17.35
C TYR A 294 -1.16 2.49 -18.71
N VAL A 295 -0.71 1.23 -18.82
CA VAL A 295 0.02 0.72 -19.99
C VAL A 295 -0.77 0.89 -21.29
N GLY A 296 -2.09 0.67 -21.24
CA GLY A 296 -2.98 0.70 -22.40
C GLY A 296 -3.63 2.06 -22.67
N ASP A 297 -3.20 3.13 -22.00
CA ASP A 297 -3.85 4.43 -22.13
C ASP A 297 -3.56 5.11 -23.47
N LYS A 298 -4.52 5.08 -24.37
CA LYS A 298 -4.47 5.80 -25.65
C LYS A 298 -4.99 7.24 -25.54
N LEU A 299 -5.75 7.56 -24.51
CA LEU A 299 -6.33 8.88 -24.31
C LEU A 299 -5.37 9.81 -23.59
N ARG A 300 -4.52 9.26 -22.71
CA ARG A 300 -3.58 9.98 -21.84
C ARG A 300 -2.23 9.25 -21.80
N PRO A 301 -1.41 9.36 -22.85
CA PRO A 301 -0.21 8.55 -23.01
C PRO A 301 0.96 8.98 -22.10
N ASN A 302 0.84 10.13 -21.41
CA ASN A 302 1.93 10.78 -20.69
C ASN A 302 2.48 9.94 -19.52
N LYS A 303 1.68 9.07 -18.91
CA LYS A 303 2.10 8.19 -17.79
C LYS A 303 2.97 8.90 -16.74
N PRO A 304 2.47 9.99 -16.13
CA PRO A 304 3.32 10.92 -15.40
C PRO A 304 3.62 10.50 -13.96
N ILE A 305 4.76 10.97 -13.46
CA ILE A 305 5.06 11.08 -12.03
C ILE A 305 5.17 12.56 -11.69
N TYR A 306 4.53 12.99 -10.60
CA TYR A 306 4.63 14.34 -10.05
C TYR A 306 5.26 14.32 -8.67
N ALA A 307 6.07 15.34 -8.39
CA ALA A 307 6.52 15.68 -7.05
C ALA A 307 6.00 17.08 -6.67
N ILE A 308 5.16 17.14 -5.64
CA ILE A 308 4.33 18.28 -5.29
C ILE A 308 4.76 18.83 -3.93
N ARG A 309 4.97 20.15 -3.85
CA ARG A 309 5.29 20.90 -2.64
C ARG A 309 4.05 21.12 -1.76
N PRO A 310 4.20 21.24 -0.44
CA PRO A 310 3.11 21.48 0.47
C PRO A 310 2.47 22.87 0.27
N GLY A 311 1.23 23.02 0.74
CA GLY A 311 0.52 24.31 0.73
C GLY A 311 -0.15 24.71 -0.59
N ALA A 312 -0.17 23.82 -1.59
CA ALA A 312 -0.84 24.06 -2.87
C ALA A 312 -2.32 24.47 -2.72
N SER A 313 -2.86 25.29 -3.63
CA SER A 313 -4.26 25.71 -3.56
C SER A 313 -4.82 25.96 -4.97
N GLY A 314 -6.09 25.59 -5.19
CA GLY A 314 -6.77 25.76 -6.47
C GLY A 314 -6.34 24.76 -7.55
N ASP A 315 -6.46 25.15 -8.83
CA ASP A 315 -5.94 24.33 -9.93
C ASP A 315 -4.43 24.53 -10.07
N ILE A 316 -3.66 23.46 -9.87
CA ILE A 316 -2.20 23.47 -9.96
C ILE A 316 -1.69 22.76 -11.22
N THR A 317 -2.58 22.48 -12.17
CA THR A 317 -2.26 21.82 -13.45
C THR A 317 -1.10 22.53 -14.15
N LEU A 318 -0.16 21.74 -14.66
CA LEU A 318 0.94 22.24 -15.47
C LEU A 318 0.43 22.74 -16.82
N GLU A 319 0.99 23.84 -17.28
CA GLU A 319 0.80 24.27 -18.67
C GLU A 319 1.41 23.23 -19.62
N GLU A 320 0.84 23.11 -20.82
CA GLU A 320 1.30 22.13 -21.81
C GLU A 320 2.79 22.29 -22.12
N GLY A 321 3.53 21.17 -22.10
CA GLY A 321 4.98 21.16 -22.33
C GLY A 321 5.84 21.62 -21.17
N THR A 322 5.26 21.96 -20.02
CA THR A 322 6.00 22.31 -18.80
C THR A 322 6.11 21.11 -17.83
N HIS A 323 7.16 21.11 -17.03
CA HIS A 323 7.45 20.05 -16.05
C HIS A 323 7.53 20.54 -14.60
N GLN A 324 7.28 21.83 -14.36
CA GLN A 324 7.33 22.43 -13.03
C GLN A 324 6.47 23.70 -12.98
N ASN A 325 6.02 24.07 -11.78
CA ASN A 325 5.43 25.38 -11.48
C ASN A 325 5.71 25.75 -10.01
N GLN A 326 4.98 26.74 -9.47
CA GLN A 326 5.17 27.17 -8.07
C GLN A 326 4.86 26.07 -7.03
N TRP A 327 4.05 25.07 -7.38
CA TRP A 327 3.63 23.96 -6.50
C TRP A 327 4.28 22.63 -6.85
N ILE A 328 4.75 22.47 -8.09
CA ILE A 328 5.30 21.21 -8.60
C ILE A 328 6.81 21.40 -8.78
N ASP A 329 7.60 20.66 -8.02
CA ASP A 329 9.07 20.67 -8.13
C ASP A 329 9.50 20.08 -9.46
N TRP A 330 8.92 18.93 -9.82
CA TRP A 330 9.19 18.27 -11.09
C TRP A 330 8.03 17.34 -11.48
N MET A 331 7.94 17.09 -12.77
CA MET A 331 7.09 16.09 -13.39
C MET A 331 7.90 15.35 -14.45
N VAL A 332 7.72 14.03 -14.55
CA VAL A 332 8.36 13.23 -15.59
C VAL A 332 7.34 12.39 -16.33
N ASP A 333 7.31 12.56 -17.65
CA ASP A 333 6.51 11.75 -18.58
C ASP A 333 7.10 10.35 -18.80
N ASN A 334 6.26 9.39 -19.15
CA ASN A 334 6.58 8.00 -19.48
C ASN A 334 7.36 7.24 -18.38
N ALA A 335 7.23 7.72 -17.15
CA ALA A 335 7.99 7.27 -16.01
C ALA A 335 7.15 6.53 -14.96
N ALA A 336 5.82 6.64 -14.97
CA ALA A 336 5.00 5.93 -13.99
C ALA A 336 4.81 4.44 -14.34
N PRO A 337 4.69 3.58 -13.33
CA PRO A 337 4.26 2.19 -13.48
C PRO A 337 2.73 2.07 -13.57
N TYR A 338 2.20 0.89 -13.92
CA TYR A 338 0.77 0.66 -13.88
C TYR A 338 0.31 0.14 -12.52
N ASN A 339 0.67 -1.08 -12.09
CA ASN A 339 0.22 -1.61 -10.79
C ASN A 339 1.13 -1.24 -9.60
N PRO A 340 2.45 -1.50 -9.63
CA PRO A 340 3.28 -1.32 -8.43
C PRO A 340 3.38 0.14 -8.02
N SER A 341 3.24 0.43 -6.72
CA SER A 341 3.47 1.78 -6.23
C SER A 341 4.98 2.05 -6.16
N PRO A 342 5.48 3.20 -6.67
CA PRO A 342 6.90 3.53 -6.60
C PRO A 342 7.45 3.61 -5.17
N LEU A 343 8.77 3.55 -5.02
CA LEU A 343 9.46 3.51 -3.74
C LEU A 343 10.46 4.66 -3.61
N LEU A 344 10.44 5.34 -2.47
CA LEU A 344 11.44 6.36 -2.14
C LEU A 344 12.36 5.87 -1.03
N TYR A 345 13.64 5.72 -1.35
CA TYR A 345 14.65 5.24 -0.42
C TYR A 345 15.98 5.95 -0.67
N GLN A 346 16.61 6.47 0.38
CA GLN A 346 17.92 7.14 0.34
C GLN A 346 18.05 8.23 -0.75
N GLY A 347 17.06 9.13 -0.82
CA GLY A 347 17.05 10.25 -1.77
C GLY A 347 16.78 9.87 -3.22
N ARG A 348 16.43 8.60 -3.50
CA ARG A 348 16.14 8.09 -4.85
C ARG A 348 14.71 7.59 -4.95
N PHE A 349 14.09 7.92 -6.08
CA PHE A 349 12.77 7.49 -6.47
C PHE A 349 12.89 6.31 -7.44
N TYR A 350 12.52 5.13 -6.95
CA TYR A 350 12.60 3.87 -7.66
C TYR A 350 11.26 3.49 -8.27
N VAL A 351 11.29 3.04 -9.52
CA VAL A 351 10.08 2.61 -10.24
C VAL A 351 10.23 1.17 -10.71
N LEU A 352 9.27 0.34 -10.33
CA LEU A 352 9.10 -1.03 -10.80
C LEU A 352 7.93 -1.08 -11.78
N TRP A 353 8.17 -1.48 -13.02
CA TRP A 353 7.11 -1.71 -14.00
C TRP A 353 6.66 -3.17 -14.01
N ASP A 354 5.40 -3.33 -14.39
CA ASP A 354 4.62 -4.58 -14.44
C ASP A 354 5.29 -5.71 -15.24
N PHE A 355 6.23 -5.38 -16.14
CA PHE A 355 6.95 -6.33 -16.99
C PHE A 355 8.43 -6.54 -16.62
N GLY A 356 8.79 -6.20 -15.38
CA GLY A 356 10.09 -6.49 -14.79
C GLY A 356 11.18 -5.55 -15.25
N PHE A 357 10.82 -4.30 -15.54
CA PHE A 357 11.79 -3.20 -15.65
C PHE A 357 11.86 -2.45 -14.33
N PHE A 358 13.05 -1.95 -14.01
CA PHE A 358 13.33 -1.17 -12.82
C PHE A 358 14.19 0.04 -13.18
N SER A 359 13.93 1.20 -12.61
CA SER A 359 14.75 2.42 -12.83
C SER A 359 14.89 3.21 -11.54
N ALA A 360 15.79 4.19 -11.54
CA ALA A 360 15.92 5.16 -10.46
C ALA A 360 16.01 6.59 -10.97
N ARG A 361 15.48 7.50 -10.16
CA ARG A 361 15.57 8.95 -10.35
C ARG A 361 16.00 9.62 -9.06
N ASN A 362 16.58 10.80 -9.17
CA ASN A 362 16.83 11.65 -8.02
C ASN A 362 15.48 12.18 -7.53
N ALA A 363 15.18 11.98 -6.25
CA ALA A 363 13.89 12.37 -5.68
C ALA A 363 13.70 13.90 -5.60
N THR A 364 14.80 14.66 -5.67
CA THR A 364 14.80 16.12 -5.54
C THR A 364 14.38 16.81 -6.82
N ASP A 365 14.86 16.35 -7.98
CA ASP A 365 14.68 17.02 -9.28
C ASP A 365 14.14 16.12 -10.40
N GLY A 366 13.89 14.83 -10.12
CA GLY A 366 13.35 13.88 -11.09
C GLY A 366 14.35 13.41 -12.15
N SER A 367 15.61 13.88 -12.10
CA SER A 367 16.66 13.49 -13.03
C SER A 367 16.91 11.98 -12.99
N GLU A 368 17.21 11.40 -14.14
CA GLU A 368 17.50 9.97 -14.24
C GLU A 368 18.82 9.63 -13.55
N VAL A 369 18.79 8.63 -12.67
CA VAL A 369 19.99 8.08 -12.02
C VAL A 369 20.49 6.88 -12.82
N TYR A 370 19.59 5.96 -13.15
CA TYR A 370 19.82 4.92 -14.15
C TYR A 370 18.52 4.61 -14.91
N PRO A 371 18.62 4.21 -16.19
CA PRO A 371 17.46 3.99 -17.06
C PRO A 371 16.67 2.73 -16.67
N LYS A 372 15.70 2.36 -17.49
CA LYS A 372 14.96 1.09 -17.33
C LYS A 372 15.87 -0.11 -17.57
N GLU A 373 16.17 -0.82 -16.50
CA GLU A 373 16.93 -2.06 -16.50
C GLU A 373 16.02 -3.27 -16.26
N ARG A 374 16.35 -4.42 -16.82
CA ARG A 374 15.52 -5.63 -16.71
C ARG A 374 15.95 -6.46 -15.50
N LEU A 375 15.02 -6.74 -14.58
CA LEU A 375 15.27 -7.56 -13.38
C LEU A 375 15.64 -9.00 -13.73
N ASN A 376 14.89 -9.60 -14.66
CA ASN A 376 15.15 -10.96 -15.12
C ASN A 376 15.77 -10.93 -16.54
N PRO A 377 17.09 -11.12 -16.69
CA PRO A 377 17.72 -11.09 -18.01
C PRO A 377 17.22 -12.23 -18.93
N ARG A 378 16.58 -13.27 -18.37
CA ARG A 378 16.03 -14.39 -19.14
C ARG A 378 14.69 -14.08 -19.81
N GLY A 379 14.01 -12.99 -19.43
CA GLY A 379 12.79 -12.60 -20.14
C GLY A 379 11.84 -11.69 -19.37
N LYS A 380 10.59 -11.72 -19.80
CA LYS A 380 9.49 -10.96 -19.21
C LYS A 380 9.04 -11.64 -17.91
N THR A 381 8.98 -10.88 -16.83
CA THR A 381 8.46 -11.32 -15.52
C THR A 381 7.40 -10.33 -15.06
N ALA A 382 6.31 -10.84 -14.50
CA ALA A 382 5.16 -10.05 -14.10
C ALA A 382 5.29 -9.54 -12.65
N PHE A 383 4.91 -8.29 -12.42
CA PHE A 383 4.94 -7.66 -11.09
C PHE A 383 3.62 -6.95 -10.80
N THR A 384 3.03 -7.26 -9.64
CA THR A 384 1.90 -6.53 -9.06
C THR A 384 2.25 -5.94 -7.70
N ALA A 385 2.98 -6.70 -6.87
CA ALA A 385 3.43 -6.23 -5.57
C ALA A 385 4.31 -4.98 -5.71
N SER A 386 4.15 -4.04 -4.78
CA SER A 386 5.00 -2.85 -4.73
C SER A 386 6.39 -3.22 -4.19
N PRO A 387 7.48 -2.62 -4.69
CA PRO A 387 8.80 -2.84 -4.13
C PRO A 387 8.89 -2.28 -2.71
N TRP A 388 9.79 -2.85 -1.91
CA TRP A 388 10.10 -2.40 -0.54
C TRP A 388 11.61 -2.28 -0.33
N ALA A 389 12.03 -1.66 0.78
CA ALA A 389 13.44 -1.51 1.10
C ALA A 389 13.77 -1.58 2.60
N TYR A 390 14.97 -2.07 2.88
CA TYR A 390 15.66 -2.02 4.17
C TYR A 390 17.13 -2.40 3.96
N ARG A 391 17.98 -2.15 4.96
CA ARG A 391 19.40 -2.57 4.97
C ARG A 391 20.16 -2.21 3.68
N ASP A 392 19.95 -1.01 3.13
CA ASP A 392 20.59 -0.57 1.88
C ASP A 392 20.23 -1.44 0.64
N HIS A 393 19.12 -2.16 0.68
CA HIS A 393 18.64 -3.00 -0.42
C HIS A 393 17.18 -2.72 -0.74
N LEU A 394 16.86 -2.91 -2.02
CA LEU A 394 15.54 -2.85 -2.60
C LEU A 394 15.12 -4.28 -2.94
N PHE A 395 13.83 -4.55 -2.83
CA PHE A 395 13.26 -5.85 -3.07
C PHE A 395 12.06 -5.73 -4.01
N ALA A 396 11.99 -6.61 -5.00
CA ALA A 396 10.88 -6.66 -5.95
C ALA A 396 10.34 -8.09 -6.03
N LEU A 397 9.11 -8.32 -5.57
CA LEU A 397 8.43 -9.61 -5.58
C LEU A 397 7.60 -9.77 -6.86
N SER A 398 7.98 -10.75 -7.68
CA SER A 398 7.26 -11.11 -8.90
C SER A 398 6.05 -11.99 -8.61
N GLU A 399 5.15 -12.08 -9.60
CA GLU A 399 4.01 -13.00 -9.56
C GLU A 399 4.40 -14.47 -9.62
N ASP A 400 5.66 -14.78 -9.91
CA ASP A 400 6.19 -16.14 -9.86
C ASP A 400 6.62 -16.58 -8.46
N GLY A 401 6.64 -15.67 -7.48
CA GLY A 401 7.16 -15.93 -6.14
C GLY A 401 8.65 -15.69 -5.99
N ASP A 402 9.30 -15.14 -7.04
CA ASP A 402 10.69 -14.74 -7.03
C ASP A 402 10.82 -13.30 -6.52
N THR A 403 11.64 -13.08 -5.49
CA THR A 403 12.02 -11.76 -4.99
C THR A 403 13.43 -11.41 -5.44
N TYR A 404 13.56 -10.37 -6.26
CA TYR A 404 14.84 -9.84 -6.73
C TYR A 404 15.40 -8.88 -5.69
N VAL A 405 16.65 -9.10 -5.26
CA VAL A 405 17.34 -8.25 -4.28
C VAL A 405 18.38 -7.38 -5.00
N ILE A 406 18.26 -6.07 -4.81
CA ILE A 406 18.99 -5.05 -5.56
C ILE A 406 19.64 -4.10 -4.53
N PRO A 407 20.94 -3.79 -4.60
CA PRO A 407 21.52 -2.77 -3.74
C PRO A 407 20.88 -1.41 -4.04
N ALA A 408 20.54 -0.66 -3.01
CA ALA A 408 20.17 0.74 -3.17
C ALA A 408 21.41 1.55 -3.58
N GLY A 409 21.22 2.56 -4.41
CA GLY A 409 22.30 3.41 -4.92
C GLY A 409 22.10 3.88 -6.35
N ASP A 410 23.21 4.31 -6.95
CA ASP A 410 23.26 4.94 -8.29
C ASP A 410 23.49 3.97 -9.44
N THR A 411 23.64 2.68 -9.14
CA THR A 411 23.89 1.63 -10.13
C THR A 411 22.89 0.50 -9.97
N PHE A 412 22.48 -0.09 -11.08
CA PHE A 412 21.60 -1.25 -11.06
C PHE A 412 22.39 -2.56 -11.12
N GLU A 413 22.14 -3.45 -10.16
CA GLU A 413 22.64 -4.82 -10.16
C GLU A 413 21.68 -5.71 -9.36
N VAL A 414 21.25 -6.85 -9.90
CA VAL A 414 20.55 -7.87 -9.11
C VAL A 414 21.59 -8.74 -8.41
N ARG A 415 21.63 -8.69 -7.07
CA ARG A 415 22.58 -9.47 -6.26
C ARG A 415 22.22 -10.94 -6.22
N HIS A 416 20.97 -11.22 -5.90
CA HIS A 416 20.42 -12.57 -5.81
C HIS A 416 18.89 -12.55 -5.91
N VAL A 417 18.32 -13.75 -5.98
CA VAL A 417 16.87 -13.97 -6.05
C VAL A 417 16.49 -14.99 -5.00
N ASN A 418 15.54 -14.62 -4.15
CA ASN A 418 14.87 -15.54 -3.22
C ASN A 418 13.62 -16.09 -3.89
N SER A 419 13.26 -17.36 -3.69
CA SER A 419 12.09 -17.96 -4.34
C SER A 419 11.22 -18.76 -3.37
N LEU A 420 9.91 -18.50 -3.42
CA LEU A 420 8.88 -19.25 -2.71
C LEU A 420 8.12 -20.23 -3.61
N ASN A 421 8.42 -20.26 -4.92
CA ASN A 421 7.79 -21.13 -5.93
C ASN A 421 6.25 -21.14 -5.89
N GLU A 422 5.64 -20.03 -5.50
CA GLU A 422 4.20 -19.88 -5.37
C GLU A 422 3.77 -18.48 -5.79
N MET A 423 2.63 -18.37 -6.46
CA MET A 423 2.18 -17.10 -7.01
C MET A 423 1.99 -16.04 -5.91
N CYS A 424 2.49 -14.83 -6.17
CA CYS A 424 2.43 -13.71 -5.24
C CYS A 424 1.84 -12.47 -5.90
N MET A 425 1.00 -11.72 -5.19
CA MET A 425 0.50 -10.41 -5.67
C MET A 425 0.45 -9.36 -4.57
N ALA A 426 0.39 -9.79 -3.32
CA ALA A 426 0.37 -8.94 -2.15
C ALA A 426 1.76 -8.33 -1.88
N THR A 427 1.77 -7.09 -1.40
CA THR A 427 3.02 -6.47 -0.90
C THR A 427 3.31 -7.01 0.50
N PRO A 428 4.55 -7.39 0.83
CA PRO A 428 4.88 -7.93 2.16
C PRO A 428 4.66 -6.93 3.30
N ALA A 429 4.57 -7.47 4.52
CA ALA A 429 4.65 -6.69 5.76
C ALA A 429 5.97 -6.96 6.48
N MET A 430 6.47 -5.96 7.19
CA MET A 430 7.71 -6.04 7.96
C MET A 430 7.43 -5.64 9.40
N ALA A 431 7.76 -6.50 10.36
CA ALA A 431 7.58 -6.17 11.77
C ALA A 431 8.63 -6.87 12.63
N GLY A 432 9.35 -6.11 13.43
CA GLY A 432 10.55 -6.60 14.11
C GLY A 432 11.55 -7.16 13.10
N SER A 433 12.16 -8.30 13.42
CA SER A 433 13.09 -9.07 12.57
C SER A 433 12.40 -9.89 11.47
N LYS A 434 11.07 -9.80 11.35
CA LYS A 434 10.27 -10.70 10.52
C LYS A 434 9.72 -10.03 9.28
N LEU A 435 9.76 -10.78 8.19
CA LEU A 435 9.12 -10.46 6.92
C LEU A 435 7.95 -11.43 6.68
N PHE A 436 6.76 -10.88 6.42
CA PHE A 436 5.55 -11.65 6.18
C PHE A 436 5.18 -11.56 4.69
N ILE A 437 5.28 -12.68 3.98
CA ILE A 437 4.96 -12.75 2.56
C ILE A 437 3.72 -13.62 2.35
N ARG A 438 2.67 -13.00 1.81
CA ARG A 438 1.47 -13.69 1.36
C ARG A 438 1.65 -14.20 -0.07
N THR A 439 1.49 -15.49 -0.25
CA THR A 439 1.39 -16.18 -1.53
C THR A 439 -0.08 -16.55 -1.81
N LEU A 440 -0.35 -17.26 -2.90
CA LEU A 440 -1.68 -17.69 -3.31
C LEU A 440 -2.39 -18.49 -2.21
N GLU A 441 -1.73 -19.49 -1.63
CA GLU A 441 -2.34 -20.39 -0.65
C GLU A 441 -1.79 -20.20 0.76
N HIS A 442 -0.68 -19.46 0.93
CA HIS A 442 0.03 -19.40 2.21
C HIS A 442 0.42 -17.99 2.67
N LEU A 443 0.67 -17.87 3.97
CA LEU A 443 1.42 -16.79 4.59
C LEU A 443 2.73 -17.37 5.13
N TYR A 444 3.86 -16.81 4.70
CA TYR A 444 5.18 -17.16 5.19
C TYR A 444 5.64 -16.12 6.21
N CYS A 445 6.23 -16.58 7.32
CA CYS A 445 7.03 -15.74 8.21
C CYS A 445 8.50 -16.08 8.03
N ILE A 446 9.26 -15.10 7.57
CA ILE A 446 10.66 -15.22 7.24
C ILE A 446 11.47 -14.44 8.28
N GLU A 447 12.46 -15.09 8.87
CA GLU A 447 13.36 -14.52 9.86
C GLU A 447 14.76 -15.14 9.68
N GLU A 448 15.77 -14.29 9.57
CA GLU A 448 17.17 -14.71 9.44
C GLU A 448 17.83 -14.63 10.81
N VAL A 449 18.19 -15.78 11.38
CA VAL A 449 18.91 -15.83 12.66
C VAL A 449 20.36 -15.42 12.41
N ARG A 450 20.73 -14.22 12.86
CA ARG A 450 22.11 -13.74 12.77
C ARG A 450 22.95 -14.38 13.87
N PRO A 451 24.13 -14.97 13.54
CA PRO A 451 25.01 -15.61 14.51
C PRO A 451 25.65 -14.64 15.50
#